data_AF-A0A7J2X0V7-F1
#
_entry.id   AF-A0A7J2X0V7-F1
#
_cell.length_a   1.000
_cell.length_b   1.000
_cell.length_c   1.000
_cell.angle_alpha   90.00
_cell.angle_beta   90.00
_cell.angle_gamma   90.00
#
_symmetry.space_group_name_H-M   'P 1'
#
loop_
_entity.id
_entity.type
_entity.pdbx_description
1 polymer ?
#
loop_
_entity_poly.entity_id
_entity_poly.type
_entity_poly.pdbx_seq_one_letter_code
_entity_poly.pdbx_strand_id
1 'polypeptide(L)'
;MHNKRYRIIDTTALLMWHIPFDTDVINVTTDSVLKEIKKDELTKSIVDSYLEAKRIIVKKPKKEYIDRAYRLALETGDKIKMSDTDIEIVALALQLADEGSDVEVITDDYSIQNILQRMNINILSYFRKIKNIYNWVLVCEKCGKKYPNDYDKEYCEICGGRIIRKRKNL
;
A
#
# COMPACT_ATOMS: atom_id res chain seq x y z
N MET A 1 -26.90 -5.58 -12.14
CA MET A 1 -26.38 -5.70 -10.76
C MET A 1 -25.35 -4.60 -10.60
N HIS A 2 -25.51 -3.68 -9.64
CA HIS A 2 -24.44 -2.71 -9.34
C HIS A 2 -23.33 -3.46 -8.59
N ASN A 3 -22.10 -3.39 -9.10
CA ASN A 3 -20.95 -3.90 -8.36
C ASN A 3 -20.87 -3.14 -7.02
N LYS A 4 -20.50 -3.85 -5.95
CA LYS A 4 -20.24 -3.20 -4.67
C LYS A 4 -19.04 -2.27 -4.85
N ARG A 5 -19.14 -1.05 -4.32
CA ARG A 5 -18.02 -0.10 -4.33
C ARG A 5 -17.33 -0.14 -2.96
N TYR A 6 -16.04 -0.41 -2.95
CA TYR A 6 -15.21 -0.41 -1.75
C TYR A 6 -14.18 0.71 -1.80
N ARG A 7 -14.02 1.38 -0.67
CA ARG A 7 -12.95 2.34 -0.43
C ARG A 7 -12.06 1.84 0.70
N ILE A 8 -10.82 1.51 0.38
CA ILE A 8 -9.84 1.09 1.38
C ILE A 8 -9.15 2.33 1.96
N ILE A 9 -9.15 2.45 3.27
CA ILE A 9 -8.62 3.58 4.02
C ILE A 9 -7.27 3.20 4.63
N ASP A 10 -6.20 3.82 4.13
CA ASP A 10 -4.82 3.70 4.62
C ASP A 10 -4.61 4.53 5.91
N THR A 11 -3.51 4.27 6.64
CA THR A 11 -3.11 5.00 7.85
C THR A 11 -3.02 6.50 7.59
N THR A 12 -2.43 6.90 6.46
CA THR A 12 -2.31 8.32 6.07
C THR A 12 -3.66 9.01 5.98
N ALA A 13 -4.69 8.32 5.51
CA ALA A 13 -6.04 8.84 5.41
C ALA A 13 -6.75 8.95 6.77
N LEU A 14 -6.54 7.98 7.67
CA LEU A 14 -7.10 8.03 9.03
C LEU A 14 -6.52 9.18 9.84
N LEU A 15 -5.22 9.47 9.70
CA LEU A 15 -4.55 10.58 10.39
C LEU A 15 -5.05 11.96 9.95
N MET A 16 -5.69 12.06 8.79
CA MET A 16 -6.29 13.32 8.32
C MET A 16 -7.69 13.57 8.90
N TRP A 17 -8.25 12.60 9.63
CA TRP A 17 -9.60 12.61 10.25
C TRP A 17 -10.78 12.87 9.31
N HIS A 18 -10.50 13.07 8.03
CA HIS A 18 -11.46 13.25 6.97
C HIS A 18 -11.63 11.91 6.27
N ILE A 19 -12.82 11.30 6.39
CA ILE A 19 -13.16 10.08 5.69
C ILE A 19 -14.46 10.35 4.94
N PRO A 20 -14.45 10.36 3.59
CA PRO A 20 -15.65 10.63 2.84
C PRO A 20 -16.72 9.58 3.14
N PHE A 21 -17.96 10.04 3.23
CA PHE A 21 -19.12 9.19 3.48
C PHE A 21 -20.08 9.31 2.31
N ASP A 22 -19.99 8.34 1.42
CA ASP A 22 -20.88 8.20 0.27
C ASP A 22 -21.81 7.01 0.53
N THR A 23 -23.10 7.17 0.29
CA THR A 23 -24.10 6.15 0.63
C THR A 23 -23.94 4.84 -0.16
N ASP A 24 -23.26 4.90 -1.30
CA ASP A 24 -23.03 3.78 -2.21
C ASP A 24 -21.60 3.19 -2.10
N VAL A 25 -20.76 3.70 -1.19
CA VAL A 25 -19.38 3.25 -1.01
C VAL A 25 -19.17 2.68 0.40
N ILE A 26 -18.61 1.46 0.46
CA ILE A 26 -18.28 0.79 1.71
C ILE A 26 -16.83 1.10 2.06
N ASN A 27 -16.61 1.93 3.08
CA ASN A 27 -15.28 2.19 3.59
C ASN A 27 -14.79 0.97 4.41
N VAL A 28 -13.58 0.51 4.10
CA VAL A 28 -12.93 -0.61 4.77
C VAL A 28 -11.50 -0.25 5.15
N THR A 29 -10.96 -0.88 6.18
CA THR A 29 -9.55 -0.81 6.55
C THR A 29 -9.07 -2.16 7.08
N THR A 30 -7.79 -2.30 7.36
CA THR A 30 -7.20 -3.53 7.93
C THR A 30 -6.93 -3.37 9.42
N ASP A 31 -6.84 -4.50 10.12
CA ASP A 31 -6.46 -4.50 11.54
C ASP A 31 -5.03 -3.98 11.77
N SER A 32 -4.13 -4.18 10.79
CA SER A 32 -2.76 -3.64 10.81
C SER A 32 -2.74 -2.11 10.81
N VAL A 33 -3.55 -1.44 9.97
CA VAL A 33 -3.69 0.01 9.96
C VAL A 33 -4.19 0.53 11.32
N LEU A 34 -5.20 -0.13 11.90
CA LEU A 34 -5.71 0.25 13.22
C LEU A 34 -4.64 0.12 14.32
N LYS A 35 -3.69 -0.82 14.19
CA LYS A 35 -2.57 -0.96 15.14
C LYS A 35 -1.56 0.16 15.04
N GLU A 36 -1.32 0.72 13.84
CA GLU A 36 -0.38 1.83 13.65
C GLU A 36 -0.83 3.11 14.33
N ILE A 37 -2.13 3.41 14.27
CA ILE A 37 -2.70 4.63 14.87
C ILE A 37 -2.88 4.56 16.39
N LYS A 38 -2.64 3.41 17.03
CA LYS A 38 -2.90 3.22 18.48
C LYS A 38 -2.16 4.19 19.40
N LYS A 39 -1.02 4.73 18.95
CA LYS A 39 -0.21 5.66 19.76
C LYS A 39 -0.76 7.08 19.77
N ASP A 40 -1.68 7.41 18.85
CA ASP A 40 -2.37 8.68 18.79
C ASP A 40 -3.79 8.52 19.33
N GLU A 41 -3.98 8.87 20.61
CA GLU A 41 -5.27 8.70 21.29
C GLU A 41 -6.41 9.51 20.66
N LEU A 42 -6.10 10.67 20.04
CA LEU A 42 -7.13 11.48 19.38
C LEU A 42 -7.58 10.81 18.08
N THR A 43 -6.63 10.41 17.23
CA THR A 43 -6.94 9.67 16.00
C THR A 43 -7.69 8.38 16.32
N LYS A 44 -7.25 7.65 17.35
CA LYS A 44 -7.90 6.42 17.80
C LYS A 44 -9.36 6.67 18.21
N SER A 45 -9.64 7.65 19.06
CA SER A 45 -11.01 7.99 19.49
C SER A 45 -11.94 8.33 18.33
N ILE A 46 -11.43 9.09 17.34
CA ILE A 46 -12.16 9.42 16.11
C ILE A 46 -12.44 8.16 15.28
N VAL A 47 -11.44 7.29 15.10
CA VAL A 47 -11.58 6.06 14.33
C VAL A 47 -12.52 5.07 15.04
N ASP A 48 -12.45 4.95 16.36
CA ASP A 48 -13.37 4.13 17.16
C ASP A 48 -14.82 4.59 16.94
N SER A 49 -15.08 5.91 16.94
CA SER A 49 -16.39 6.46 16.63
C SER A 49 -16.88 6.09 15.22
N TYR A 50 -15.98 6.07 14.22
CA TYR A 50 -16.32 5.61 12.86
C TYR A 50 -16.61 4.11 12.80
N LEU A 51 -15.90 3.29 13.57
CA LEU A 51 -16.12 1.85 13.65
C LEU A 51 -17.46 1.51 14.34
N GLU A 52 -17.77 2.17 15.46
CA GLU A 52 -19.03 2.01 16.19
C GLU A 52 -20.24 2.40 15.32
N ALA A 53 -20.12 3.50 14.58
CA ALA A 53 -21.14 3.95 13.63
C ALA A 53 -21.21 3.11 12.34
N LYS A 54 -20.36 2.06 12.20
CA LYS A 54 -20.22 1.24 10.99
C LYS A 54 -19.92 2.06 9.73
N ARG A 55 -19.30 3.22 9.89
CA ARG A 55 -18.82 4.07 8.79
C ARG A 55 -17.51 3.56 8.21
N ILE A 56 -16.79 2.71 8.94
CA ILE A 56 -15.63 1.93 8.49
C ILE A 56 -15.84 0.48 8.93
N ILE A 57 -15.46 -0.48 8.08
CA ILE A 57 -15.51 -1.91 8.40
C ILE A 57 -14.08 -2.48 8.34
N VAL A 58 -13.67 -3.21 9.37
CA VAL A 58 -12.39 -3.90 9.37
C VAL A 58 -12.49 -5.16 8.52
N LYS A 59 -11.59 -5.33 7.55
CA LYS A 59 -11.44 -6.54 6.74
C LYS A 59 -10.01 -7.04 6.79
N LYS A 60 -9.86 -8.36 6.77
CA LYS A 60 -8.56 -9.03 6.65
C LYS A 60 -8.44 -9.66 5.26
N PRO A 61 -7.37 -9.37 4.50
CA PRO A 61 -7.15 -10.04 3.22
C PRO A 61 -6.81 -11.53 3.41
N LYS A 62 -7.17 -12.37 2.45
CA LYS A 62 -6.75 -13.79 2.43
C LYS A 62 -5.25 -13.88 2.16
N LYS A 63 -4.61 -14.92 2.72
CA LYS A 63 -3.15 -15.13 2.60
C LYS A 63 -2.67 -15.14 1.15
N GLU A 64 -3.42 -15.74 0.23
CA GLU A 64 -3.07 -15.79 -1.19
C GLU A 64 -2.89 -14.40 -1.83
N TYR A 65 -3.66 -13.40 -1.37
CA TYR A 65 -3.54 -12.02 -1.83
C TYR A 65 -2.41 -11.28 -1.14
N ILE A 66 -2.10 -11.60 0.12
CA ILE A 66 -0.91 -11.10 0.82
C ILE A 66 0.34 -11.57 0.06
N ASP A 67 0.42 -12.87 -0.27
CA ASP A 67 1.53 -13.44 -1.02
C ASP A 67 1.63 -12.81 -2.43
N ARG A 68 0.50 -12.55 -3.09
CA ARG A 68 0.46 -11.87 -4.40
C ARG A 68 0.93 -10.41 -4.30
N ALA A 69 0.45 -9.65 -3.32
CA ALA A 69 0.85 -8.26 -3.10
C ALA A 69 2.36 -8.16 -2.79
N TYR A 70 2.87 -9.08 -1.97
CA TYR A 70 4.29 -9.18 -1.66
C TYR A 70 5.14 -9.43 -2.90
N ARG A 71 4.74 -10.38 -3.77
CA ARG A 71 5.43 -10.64 -5.04
C ARG A 71 5.44 -9.42 -5.95
N LEU A 72 4.30 -8.73 -6.10
CA LEU A 72 4.22 -7.50 -6.90
C LEU A 72 5.15 -6.42 -6.36
N ALA A 73 5.21 -6.24 -5.04
CA ALA A 73 6.12 -5.29 -4.40
C ALA A 73 7.61 -5.65 -4.63
N LEU A 74 7.96 -6.93 -4.68
CA LEU A 74 9.31 -7.38 -5.04
C LEU A 74 9.62 -7.12 -6.52
N GLU A 75 8.68 -7.43 -7.42
CA GLU A 75 8.84 -7.26 -8.86
C GLU A 75 9.04 -5.79 -9.25
N THR A 76 8.25 -4.89 -8.66
CA THR A 76 8.44 -3.45 -8.87
C THR A 76 9.69 -2.95 -8.17
N GLY A 77 10.11 -3.60 -7.07
CA GLY A 77 11.18 -3.13 -6.19
C GLY A 77 10.70 -2.13 -5.14
N ASP A 78 9.39 -2.07 -4.87
CA ASP A 78 8.76 -1.27 -3.82
C ASP A 78 8.84 -1.90 -2.43
N LYS A 79 9.00 -3.22 -2.33
CA LYS A 79 8.97 -3.93 -1.04
C LYS A 79 9.93 -3.37 0.01
N ILE A 80 11.07 -2.83 -0.42
CA ILE A 80 12.09 -2.20 0.44
C ILE A 80 11.53 -1.01 1.23
N LYS A 81 10.54 -0.30 0.69
CA LYS A 81 9.90 0.85 1.33
C LYS A 81 8.55 0.52 1.97
N MET A 82 8.01 -0.67 1.73
CA MET A 82 6.70 -1.08 2.22
C MET A 82 6.82 -1.91 3.50
N SER A 83 6.05 -1.51 4.50
CA SER A 83 5.74 -2.29 5.70
C SER A 83 4.79 -3.46 5.39
N ASP A 84 4.55 -4.32 6.38
CA ASP A 84 3.56 -5.39 6.24
C ASP A 84 2.13 -4.83 6.17
N THR A 85 1.86 -3.70 6.82
CA THR A 85 0.59 -2.95 6.72
C THR A 85 0.32 -2.54 5.28
N ASP A 86 1.32 -1.97 4.59
CA ASP A 86 1.20 -1.54 3.20
C ASP A 86 0.88 -2.73 2.28
N ILE A 87 1.47 -3.89 2.55
CA ILE A 87 1.19 -5.14 1.83
C ILE A 87 -0.25 -5.60 2.08
N GLU A 88 -0.76 -5.52 3.32
CA GLU A 88 -2.16 -5.87 3.61
C GLU A 88 -3.16 -4.96 2.89
N ILE A 89 -2.85 -3.66 2.75
CA ILE A 89 -3.70 -2.70 2.02
C ILE A 89 -3.76 -3.06 0.53
N VAL A 90 -2.60 -3.31 -0.10
CA VAL A 90 -2.55 -3.75 -1.50
C VAL A 90 -3.24 -5.10 -1.68
N ALA A 91 -3.04 -6.04 -0.75
CA ALA A 91 -3.68 -7.35 -0.79
C ALA A 91 -5.20 -7.26 -0.70
N LEU A 92 -5.74 -6.43 0.19
CA LEU A 92 -7.17 -6.21 0.31
C LEU A 92 -7.75 -5.59 -0.97
N ALA A 93 -7.02 -4.68 -1.60
CA ALA A 93 -7.44 -4.05 -2.86
C ALA A 93 -7.52 -5.07 -3.99
N LEU A 94 -6.48 -5.89 -4.15
CA LEU A 94 -6.45 -6.98 -5.13
C LEU A 94 -7.58 -7.98 -4.89
N GLN A 95 -7.82 -8.36 -3.64
CA GLN A 95 -8.87 -9.30 -3.30
C GLN A 95 -10.26 -8.78 -3.69
N LEU A 96 -10.59 -7.56 -3.30
CA LEU A 96 -11.91 -7.00 -3.58
C LEU A 96 -12.13 -6.78 -5.08
N ALA A 97 -11.07 -6.42 -5.81
CA ALA A 97 -11.11 -6.27 -7.27
C ALA A 97 -11.33 -7.63 -7.96
N ASP A 98 -10.61 -8.68 -7.57
CA ASP A 98 -10.79 -10.03 -8.11
C ASP A 98 -12.16 -10.63 -7.73
N GLU A 99 -12.74 -10.23 -6.59
CA GLU A 99 -14.11 -10.55 -6.19
C GLU A 99 -15.18 -9.78 -7.00
N GLY A 100 -14.77 -8.96 -7.97
CA GLY A 100 -15.66 -8.24 -8.89
C GLY A 100 -16.21 -6.92 -8.35
N SER A 101 -15.60 -6.36 -7.30
CA SER A 101 -16.00 -5.06 -6.75
C SER A 101 -15.29 -3.91 -7.44
N ASP A 102 -15.91 -2.72 -7.44
CA ASP A 102 -15.23 -1.48 -7.81
C ASP A 102 -14.42 -1.02 -6.59
N VAL A 103 -13.10 -0.90 -6.76
CA VAL A 103 -12.19 -0.62 -5.64
C VAL A 103 -11.49 0.71 -5.85
N GLU A 104 -11.46 1.52 -4.81
CA GLU A 104 -10.54 2.64 -4.68
C GLU A 104 -9.78 2.58 -3.35
N VAL A 105 -8.57 3.12 -3.33
CA VAL A 105 -7.73 3.20 -2.11
C VAL A 105 -7.41 4.66 -1.84
N ILE A 106 -7.70 5.15 -0.64
CA ILE A 106 -7.18 6.45 -0.19
C ILE A 106 -5.77 6.22 0.36
N THR A 107 -4.76 6.77 -0.30
CA THR A 107 -3.37 6.76 0.19
C THR A 107 -2.55 7.84 -0.50
N ASP A 108 -1.58 8.40 0.24
CA ASP A 108 -0.55 9.27 -0.31
C ASP A 108 0.83 8.59 -0.40
N ASP A 109 0.93 7.30 -0.06
CA ASP A 109 2.18 6.55 -0.22
C ASP A 109 2.46 6.22 -1.69
N TYR A 110 3.62 6.67 -2.16
CA TYR A 110 4.05 6.47 -3.54
C TYR A 110 4.13 4.98 -3.91
N SER A 111 4.64 4.12 -3.02
CA SER A 111 4.88 2.70 -3.28
C SER A 111 3.55 1.94 -3.43
N ILE A 112 2.58 2.23 -2.56
CA ILE A 112 1.21 1.70 -2.68
C ILE A 112 0.59 2.17 -4.00
N GLN A 113 0.60 3.49 -4.27
CA GLN A 113 0.03 4.04 -5.51
C GLN A 113 0.66 3.41 -6.76
N ASN A 114 1.97 3.20 -6.74
CA ASN A 114 2.72 2.64 -7.87
C ASN A 114 2.28 1.20 -8.19
N ILE A 115 2.04 0.37 -7.19
CA ILE A 115 1.51 -0.99 -7.40
C ILE A 115 0.05 -0.93 -7.87
N LEU A 116 -0.80 -0.16 -7.19
CA LEU A 116 -2.23 -0.09 -7.50
C LEU A 116 -2.51 0.44 -8.91
N GLN A 117 -1.77 1.45 -9.39
CA GLN A 117 -1.93 1.95 -10.77
C GLN A 117 -1.63 0.88 -11.81
N ARG A 118 -0.65 -0.02 -11.59
CA ARG A 118 -0.38 -1.13 -12.54
C ARG A 118 -1.52 -2.12 -12.62
N MET A 119 -2.26 -2.26 -11.53
CA MET A 119 -3.40 -3.17 -11.41
C MET A 119 -4.70 -2.49 -11.85
N ASN A 120 -4.65 -1.26 -12.39
CA ASN A 120 -5.80 -0.44 -12.74
C ASN A 120 -6.79 -0.25 -11.58
N ILE A 121 -6.30 -0.22 -10.34
CA ILE A 121 -7.10 0.08 -9.16
C ILE A 121 -7.11 1.59 -8.92
N ASN A 122 -8.30 2.14 -8.66
CA ASN A 122 -8.45 3.58 -8.45
C ASN A 122 -7.76 4.04 -7.18
N ILE A 123 -7.18 5.24 -7.24
CA ILE A 123 -6.52 5.87 -6.11
C ILE A 123 -7.19 7.20 -5.84
N LEU A 124 -7.48 7.44 -4.57
CA LEU A 124 -7.78 8.75 -4.01
C LEU A 124 -6.57 9.18 -3.18
N SER A 125 -6.22 10.46 -3.24
CA SER A 125 -5.04 11.00 -2.58
C SER A 125 -5.38 12.39 -2.10
N TYR A 126 -4.96 12.74 -0.89
CA TYR A 126 -5.22 14.06 -0.33
C TYR A 126 -4.26 15.11 -0.84
N PHE A 127 -3.01 14.72 -1.14
CA PHE A 127 -1.97 15.64 -1.56
C PHE A 127 -1.66 15.54 -3.04
N ARG A 128 -1.18 14.39 -3.52
CA ARG A 128 -0.79 14.21 -4.91
C ARG A 128 -0.84 12.75 -5.35
N LYS A 129 -1.60 12.51 -6.42
CA LYS A 129 -1.50 11.27 -7.21
C LYS A 129 -0.18 11.22 -7.97
N ILE A 130 0.45 10.05 -8.01
CA ILE A 130 1.67 9.84 -8.81
C ILE A 130 1.36 10.06 -10.30
N LYS A 131 2.33 10.67 -11.01
CA LYS A 131 2.24 10.92 -12.46
C LYS A 131 2.89 9.82 -13.30
N ASN A 132 3.85 9.13 -12.71
CA ASN A 132 4.69 8.16 -13.39
C ASN A 132 4.80 6.92 -12.55
N ILE A 133 4.81 5.79 -13.23
CA ILE A 133 5.02 4.47 -12.66
C ILE A 133 6.48 4.10 -12.89
N TYR A 134 7.19 3.67 -11.85
CA TYR A 134 8.60 3.30 -11.94
C TYR A 134 8.84 1.89 -11.40
N ASN A 135 9.87 1.24 -11.92
CA ASN A 135 10.48 0.06 -11.29
C ASN A 135 11.80 0.47 -10.64
N TRP A 136 12.24 -0.26 -9.62
CA TRP A 136 13.52 -0.08 -8.96
C TRP A 136 14.33 -1.36 -8.98
N VAL A 137 15.63 -1.16 -8.88
CA VAL A 137 16.62 -2.22 -8.76
C VAL A 137 17.61 -1.83 -7.69
N LEU A 138 18.04 -2.81 -6.90
CA LEU A 138 19.17 -2.66 -6.00
C LEU A 138 20.48 -2.75 -6.80
N VAL A 139 21.36 -1.77 -6.62
CA VAL A 139 22.62 -1.69 -7.35
C VAL A 139 23.74 -1.17 -6.46
N CYS A 140 24.93 -1.75 -6.56
CA CYS A 140 26.12 -1.21 -5.91
C CYS A 140 26.49 0.15 -6.53
N GLU A 141 26.69 1.16 -5.71
CA GLU A 141 27.04 2.52 -6.18
C GLU A 141 28.46 2.60 -6.79
N LYS A 142 29.37 1.69 -6.41
CA LYS A 142 30.76 1.68 -6.88
C LYS A 142 30.95 0.86 -8.16
N CYS A 143 30.59 -0.43 -8.13
CA CYS A 143 30.85 -1.34 -9.25
C CYS A 143 29.65 -1.59 -10.17
N GLY A 144 28.46 -1.09 -9.82
CA GLY A 144 27.26 -1.25 -10.66
C GLY A 144 26.62 -2.64 -10.64
N LYS A 145 27.10 -3.58 -9.81
CA LYS A 145 26.46 -4.90 -9.65
C LYS A 145 25.00 -4.74 -9.21
N LYS A 146 24.09 -5.41 -9.91
CA LYS A 146 22.65 -5.48 -9.59
C LYS A 146 22.36 -6.61 -8.61
N TYR A 147 21.35 -6.41 -7.78
CA TYR A 147 20.91 -7.34 -6.74
C TYR A 147 19.41 -7.62 -6.85
N PRO A 148 18.95 -8.80 -6.40
CA PRO A 148 17.54 -9.07 -6.15
C PRO A 148 16.92 -8.01 -5.20
N ASN A 149 15.63 -7.71 -5.35
CA ASN A 149 14.97 -6.67 -4.55
C ASN A 149 14.67 -7.10 -3.10
N ASP A 150 14.86 -8.38 -2.79
CA ASP A 150 14.85 -8.99 -1.45
C ASP A 150 16.26 -9.18 -0.87
N TYR A 151 17.31 -8.65 -1.51
CA TYR A 151 18.66 -8.71 -0.97
C TYR A 151 18.78 -7.89 0.31
N ASP A 152 19.29 -8.51 1.36
CA ASP A 152 19.26 -8.02 2.73
C ASP A 152 20.55 -7.33 3.19
N LYS A 153 21.64 -7.43 2.42
CA LYS A 153 22.92 -6.81 2.79
C LYS A 153 23.03 -5.38 2.30
N GLU A 154 23.62 -4.53 3.13
CA GLU A 154 23.83 -3.11 2.83
C GLU A 154 25.05 -2.85 1.93
N TYR A 155 26.02 -3.78 1.91
CA TYR A 155 27.30 -3.62 1.22
C TYR A 155 27.54 -4.71 0.18
N CYS A 156 28.15 -4.32 -0.92
CA CYS A 156 28.52 -5.19 -2.03
C CYS A 156 29.62 -6.17 -1.62
N GLU A 157 29.36 -7.45 -1.80
CA GLU A 157 30.27 -8.57 -1.55
C GLU A 157 31.47 -8.63 -2.53
N ILE A 158 31.44 -7.84 -3.60
CA ILE A 158 32.54 -7.77 -4.58
C ILE A 158 33.51 -6.63 -4.27
N CYS A 159 33.01 -5.43 -3.94
CA CYS A 159 33.84 -4.21 -3.86
C CYS A 159 33.65 -3.38 -2.58
N GLY A 160 32.80 -3.82 -1.65
CA GLY A 160 32.51 -3.10 -0.41
C GLY A 160 31.77 -1.76 -0.58
N GLY A 161 31.29 -1.43 -1.78
CA GLY A 161 30.46 -0.25 -2.02
C GLY A 161 29.04 -0.42 -1.47
N ARG A 162 28.36 0.67 -1.12
CA ARG A 162 26.99 0.62 -0.63
C ARG A 162 26.02 0.17 -1.73
N ILE A 163 25.03 -0.63 -1.35
CA ILE A 163 23.93 -1.03 -2.23
C ILE A 163 22.80 -0.03 -2.06
N ILE A 164 22.36 0.54 -3.18
CA ILE A 164 21.34 1.58 -3.21
C ILE A 164 20.21 1.21 -4.17
N ARG A 165 19.01 1.66 -3.83
CA ARG A 165 17.82 1.53 -4.69
C ARG A 165 17.87 2.61 -5.77
N LYS A 166 17.96 2.22 -7.05
CA LYS A 166 17.88 3.14 -8.20
C LYS A 166 16.65 2.85 -9.03
N ARG A 167 16.10 3.89 -9.67
CA ARG A 167 15.08 3.71 -10.71
C ARG A 167 15.68 2.91 -11.86
N LYS A 168 14.93 1.93 -12.34
CA LYS A 168 15.26 1.15 -13.53
C LYS A 168 14.89 2.00 -14.74
N ASN A 169 15.85 2.69 -15.32
CA ASN A 169 15.67 3.30 -16.64
C ASN A 169 15.50 2.13 -17.63
N LEU A 170 14.37 2.11 -18.35
CA LEU A 170 14.16 1.22 -19.48
C LEU A 170 15.03 1.68 -20.65
#